data_AF-A0A8I0J9R7-F1
#
_entry.id   AF-A0A8I0J9R7-F1
#
_cell.length_a   1.000
_cell.length_b   1.000
_cell.length_c   1.000
_cell.angle_alpha   90.00
_cell.angle_beta   90.00
_cell.angle_gamma   90.00
#
_symmetry.space_group_name_H-M   'P 1'
#
loop_
_entity.id
_entity.type
_entity.pdbx_description
1 polymer ?
#
loop_
_entity_poly.entity_id
_entity_poly.type
_entity_poly.pdbx_seq_one_letter_code
_entity_poly.pdbx_strand_id
1 'polypeptide(L)'
;MTFLPCFKQKNKDAVIHLHIDAQIFAGDHVTRRKNLWLLGKGKNMGGSAINTSAIESEYDDERIRFHQAEVFRFSREGAAEELLLGARSALSHENLPSSEVRFRPCVASRKRWWPKACSADLYQMYVDGLNSFDGMVRKARQPEDLAELTRGLLVLIEAANAVGFRGWEVNWRQNVQWALRGSRYGLSGYSLVERYENLADRITLSERLEIIGGPIFYTQKRRAGKAGEITPDLFAGETEQAYGAIFLSLNRSVGRRYRSDWIVDGRGGYRRLLSD
;
A
#
# COMPACT_ATOMS: atom_id res chain seq x y z
N MET A 1 -55.16 25.75 9.72
CA MET A 1 -54.39 27.01 9.59
C MET A 1 -53.33 27.04 10.67
N THR A 2 -52.09 26.69 10.33
CA THR A 2 -50.87 27.21 10.99
C THR A 2 -49.68 26.87 10.10
N PHE A 3 -48.93 27.91 9.74
CA PHE A 3 -47.80 27.90 8.83
C PHE A 3 -46.58 27.22 9.47
N LEU A 4 -45.89 26.36 8.70
CA LEU A 4 -44.52 25.92 9.00
C LEU A 4 -43.54 26.56 8.00
N PRO A 5 -42.34 26.96 8.44
CA PRO A 5 -41.47 27.83 7.68
C PRO A 5 -40.71 27.09 6.58
N CYS A 6 -40.55 27.83 5.49
CA CYS A 6 -39.81 27.49 4.29
C CYS A 6 -38.29 27.55 4.58
N PHE A 7 -37.64 26.40 4.77
CA PHE A 7 -36.17 26.34 4.77
C PHE A 7 -35.66 26.20 3.34
N LYS A 8 -35.39 27.35 2.71
CA LYS A 8 -34.48 27.43 1.55
C LYS A 8 -33.04 27.31 2.05
N GLN A 9 -32.50 26.10 2.11
CA GLN A 9 -31.05 25.89 2.24
C GLN A 9 -30.47 25.61 0.84
N LYS A 10 -29.66 26.55 0.34
CA LYS A 10 -28.90 26.40 -0.91
C LYS A 10 -27.89 25.26 -0.79
N ASN A 11 -27.76 24.49 -1.87
CA ASN A 11 -26.63 23.62 -2.19
C ASN A 11 -25.30 24.17 -1.66
N LYS A 12 -24.69 23.43 -0.73
CA LYS A 12 -23.23 23.27 -0.61
C LYS A 12 -22.99 21.86 -0.07
N ASP A 13 -21.99 21.21 -0.64
CA ASP A 13 -21.59 19.83 -0.41
C ASP A 13 -21.55 19.49 1.09
N ALA A 14 -22.38 18.52 1.50
CA ALA A 14 -22.35 17.98 2.85
C ALA A 14 -21.18 17.00 2.94
N VAL A 15 -19.97 17.53 3.16
CA VAL A 15 -18.83 16.77 3.66
C VAL A 15 -19.04 16.65 5.17
N ILE A 16 -19.35 15.44 5.64
CA ILE A 16 -19.40 15.14 7.07
C ILE A 16 -17.95 15.06 7.55
N HIS A 17 -17.44 16.16 8.11
CA HIS A 17 -16.15 16.19 8.79
C HIS A 17 -16.32 15.65 10.21
N LEU A 18 -15.81 14.43 10.46
CA LEU A 18 -15.57 13.94 11.83
C LEU A 18 -14.12 14.25 12.19
N HIS A 19 -13.95 15.06 13.25
CA HIS A 19 -12.66 15.35 13.88
C HIS A 19 -12.13 14.06 14.53
N ILE A 20 -10.89 13.67 14.22
CA ILE A 20 -10.16 12.63 14.94
C ILE A 20 -8.86 13.26 15.45
N ASP A 21 -8.70 13.27 16.77
CA ASP A 21 -7.60 13.91 17.48
C ASP A 21 -6.25 13.27 17.14
N ALA A 22 -5.30 14.11 16.73
CA ALA A 22 -3.89 13.75 16.60
C ALA A 22 -3.15 14.12 17.89
N GLN A 23 -3.04 13.17 18.82
CA GLN A 23 -2.14 13.28 19.98
C GLN A 23 -1.42 11.95 20.24
N ILE A 24 -0.44 11.60 19.41
CA ILE A 24 0.69 10.74 19.82
C ILE A 24 1.93 11.15 19.03
N PHE A 25 2.61 12.23 19.44
CA PHE A 25 4.02 12.48 19.15
C PHE A 25 4.64 13.25 20.32
N ALA A 26 5.02 12.49 21.35
CA ALA A 26 6.00 12.90 22.34
C ALA A 26 6.74 11.63 22.77
N GLY A 27 8.02 11.52 22.42
CA GLY A 27 8.82 10.33 22.64
C GLY A 27 10.23 10.45 22.05
N ASP A 28 10.91 11.51 22.48
CA ASP A 28 12.36 11.68 22.63
C ASP A 28 13.36 11.07 21.63
N HIS A 29 14.00 12.02 20.95
CA HIS A 29 15.39 11.99 20.50
C HIS A 29 16.35 11.44 21.57
N VAL A 30 17.07 10.36 21.24
CA VAL A 30 18.37 10.05 21.82
C VAL A 30 19.46 10.14 20.74
N THR A 31 20.05 11.34 20.71
CA THR A 31 21.46 11.67 20.52
C THR A 31 22.42 10.66 19.86
N ARG A 32 22.98 11.08 18.72
CA ARG A 32 24.26 10.63 18.13
C ARG A 32 25.39 10.58 19.17
N ARG A 33 26.27 9.55 19.11
CA ARG A 33 27.71 9.66 18.71
C ARG A 33 28.54 8.42 19.09
N LYS A 34 29.40 8.03 18.11
CA LYS A 34 30.79 7.53 18.21
C LYS A 34 31.10 6.41 19.23
N ASN A 35 31.58 5.27 18.72
CA ASN A 35 32.81 4.61 19.18
C ASN A 35 33.31 3.72 18.02
N LEU A 36 34.38 4.11 17.32
CA LEU A 36 35.81 3.95 17.62
C LEU A 36 36.32 2.54 17.19
N TRP A 37 37.04 2.55 16.08
CA TRP A 37 37.99 1.51 15.68
C TRP A 37 38.98 1.23 16.80
N LEU A 38 39.16 -0.04 17.18
CA LEU A 38 40.43 -0.54 17.72
C LEU A 38 40.63 -1.99 17.31
N LEU A 39 41.71 -2.22 16.56
CA LEU A 39 42.32 -3.52 16.31
C LEU A 39 42.76 -4.16 17.63
N GLY A 40 42.48 -5.45 17.78
CA GLY A 40 43.08 -6.31 18.80
C GLY A 40 43.31 -7.71 18.25
N LYS A 41 44.58 -8.06 18.01
CA LYS A 41 45.03 -9.43 17.68
C LYS A 41 44.85 -10.35 18.89
N GLY A 42 44.39 -11.58 18.67
CA GLY A 42 44.45 -12.67 19.64
C GLY A 42 44.20 -14.03 18.99
N LYS A 43 45.17 -14.95 19.08
CA LYS A 43 45.21 -16.30 18.50
C LYS A 43 44.53 -17.35 19.42
N ASN A 44 43.99 -18.38 18.77
CA ASN A 44 43.91 -19.82 19.14
C ASN A 44 43.31 -20.28 20.48
N MET A 45 42.28 -21.15 20.46
CA MET A 45 42.42 -22.63 20.46
C MET A 45 41.03 -23.31 20.40
N GLY A 46 41.01 -24.55 19.91
CA GLY A 46 39.82 -25.26 19.45
C GLY A 46 38.89 -25.83 20.52
N GLY A 47 37.71 -26.22 20.04
CA GLY A 47 36.70 -26.96 20.77
C GLY A 47 35.62 -27.38 19.79
N SER A 48 35.57 -28.68 19.49
CA SER A 48 34.54 -29.34 18.71
C SER A 48 33.18 -29.17 19.40
N ALA A 49 32.23 -28.50 18.74
CA ALA A 49 30.82 -28.51 19.11
C ALA A 49 29.95 -28.43 17.85
N ILE A 50 29.39 -29.58 17.50
CA ILE A 50 28.07 -29.84 16.90
C ILE A 50 27.50 -28.70 16.03
N ASN A 51 27.42 -28.96 14.72
CA ASN A 51 26.74 -28.14 13.72
C ASN A 51 25.24 -27.96 14.07
N THR A 52 24.92 -26.91 14.81
CA THR A 52 23.54 -26.39 14.97
C THR A 52 23.36 -25.04 14.23
N SER A 53 24.42 -24.50 13.64
CA SER A 53 24.46 -23.16 13.05
C SER A 53 23.81 -23.01 11.67
N ALA A 54 23.40 -24.12 11.04
CA ALA A 54 22.81 -24.08 9.69
C ALA A 54 21.29 -23.81 9.70
N ILE A 55 20.61 -23.96 10.84
CA ILE A 55 19.16 -23.74 10.94
C ILE A 55 18.86 -22.32 11.47
N GLU A 56 19.77 -21.71 12.24
CA GLU A 56 19.60 -20.35 12.75
C GLU A 56 19.93 -19.24 11.72
N SER A 57 20.68 -19.54 10.65
CA SER A 57 21.10 -18.52 9.68
C SER A 57 20.07 -18.17 8.61
N GLU A 58 19.08 -19.03 8.36
CA GLU A 58 18.07 -18.79 7.32
C GLU A 58 16.95 -17.84 7.84
N TYR A 59 16.61 -17.96 9.12
CA TYR A 59 15.63 -17.10 9.81
C TYR A 59 16.12 -15.65 10.02
N ASP A 60 17.42 -15.44 10.18
CA ASP A 60 17.98 -14.09 10.33
C ASP A 60 17.90 -13.32 9.00
N ASP A 61 18.07 -14.03 7.89
CA ASP A 61 18.04 -13.47 6.53
C ASP A 61 16.64 -12.96 6.14
N GLU A 62 15.58 -13.69 6.46
CA GLU A 62 14.19 -13.24 6.22
C GLU A 62 13.82 -12.02 7.05
N ARG A 63 14.19 -12.03 8.33
CA ARG A 63 13.91 -10.91 9.24
C ARG A 63 14.69 -9.65 8.84
N ILE A 64 15.94 -9.79 8.43
CA ILE A 64 16.76 -8.70 7.89
C ILE A 64 16.15 -8.16 6.60
N ARG A 65 15.71 -9.01 5.67
CA ARG A 65 15.02 -8.58 4.44
C ARG A 65 13.71 -7.86 4.74
N PHE A 66 12.95 -8.31 5.73
CA PHE A 66 11.74 -7.64 6.19
C PHE A 66 12.04 -6.23 6.72
N HIS A 67 13.01 -6.09 7.62
CA HIS A 67 13.39 -4.78 8.17
C HIS A 67 13.98 -3.84 7.12
N GLN A 68 14.78 -4.35 6.18
CA GLN A 68 15.25 -3.57 5.04
C GLN A 68 14.08 -3.09 4.17
N ALA A 69 13.10 -3.96 3.91
CA ALA A 69 11.89 -3.59 3.19
C ALA A 69 11.04 -2.56 3.93
N GLU A 70 11.00 -2.60 5.27
CA GLU A 70 10.36 -1.55 6.07
C GLU A 70 11.07 -0.20 5.96
N VAL A 71 12.40 -0.18 5.96
CA VAL A 71 13.18 1.06 5.77
C VAL A 71 12.91 1.65 4.38
N PHE A 72 12.86 0.81 3.33
CA PHE A 72 12.48 1.26 1.99
C PHE A 72 11.02 1.74 1.92
N ARG A 73 10.10 1.15 2.69
CA ARG A 73 8.72 1.62 2.82
C ARG A 73 8.63 3.02 3.42
N PHE A 74 9.30 3.27 4.54
CA PHE A 74 9.30 4.60 5.18
C PHE A 74 9.90 5.68 4.26
N SER A 75 10.93 5.33 3.47
CA SER A 75 11.47 6.23 2.46
C SER A 75 10.47 6.53 1.32
N ARG A 76 9.60 5.59 0.96
CA ARG A 76 8.53 5.81 -0.02
C ARG A 76 7.42 6.70 0.55
N GLU A 77 7.05 6.53 1.81
CA GLU A 77 6.04 7.37 2.47
C GLU A 77 6.48 8.84 2.46
N GLY A 78 7.75 9.13 2.80
CA GLY A 78 8.29 10.50 2.72
C GLY A 78 8.39 11.06 1.29
N ALA A 79 8.88 10.26 0.33
CA ALA A 79 8.93 10.68 -1.08
C ALA A 79 7.53 10.83 -1.71
N ALA A 80 6.55 10.07 -1.21
CA ALA A 80 5.16 10.17 -1.61
C ALA A 80 4.53 11.45 -1.10
N GLU A 81 4.77 11.83 0.15
CA GLU A 81 4.19 13.05 0.71
C GLU A 81 4.57 14.30 -0.09
N GLU A 82 5.85 14.43 -0.50
CA GLU A 82 6.32 15.54 -1.35
C GLU A 82 5.68 15.54 -2.75
N LEU A 83 5.48 14.36 -3.37
CA LEU A 83 4.86 14.24 -4.69
C LEU A 83 3.32 14.36 -4.64
N LEU A 84 2.69 13.95 -3.55
CA LEU A 84 1.23 13.94 -3.36
C LEU A 84 0.67 15.31 -2.97
N LEU A 85 1.46 16.16 -2.31
CA LEU A 85 1.09 17.56 -2.00
C LEU A 85 0.76 18.38 -3.27
N GLY A 86 1.31 18.00 -4.43
CA GLY A 86 1.03 18.65 -5.72
C GLY A 86 -0.18 18.10 -6.49
N ALA A 87 -0.67 16.90 -6.19
CA ALA A 87 -1.64 16.19 -7.04
C ALA A 87 -2.92 15.84 -6.27
N ARG A 88 -3.89 16.77 -6.26
CA ARG A 88 -5.22 16.57 -5.66
C ARG A 88 -5.98 15.34 -6.21
N SER A 89 -5.68 14.91 -7.44
CA SER A 89 -6.20 13.68 -8.06
C SER A 89 -5.58 12.39 -7.48
N ALA A 90 -4.35 12.46 -6.99
CA ALA A 90 -3.64 11.33 -6.41
C ALA A 90 -4.20 10.91 -5.04
N LEU A 91 -4.73 11.88 -4.28
CA LEU A 91 -5.35 11.67 -2.96
C LEU A 91 -6.63 10.82 -3.02
N SER A 92 -7.22 10.66 -4.20
CA SER A 92 -8.38 9.80 -4.44
C SER A 92 -8.04 8.48 -5.13
N HIS A 93 -6.77 8.23 -5.47
CA HIS A 93 -6.35 7.06 -6.24
C HIS A 93 -6.65 5.75 -5.49
N GLU A 94 -7.19 4.73 -6.17
CA GLU A 94 -7.64 3.48 -5.54
C GLU A 94 -6.52 2.70 -4.85
N ASN A 95 -5.30 2.80 -5.38
CA ASN A 95 -4.09 2.20 -4.79
C ASN A 95 -3.45 3.04 -3.67
N LEU A 96 -4.07 4.13 -3.24
CA LEU A 96 -3.59 4.92 -2.11
C LEU A 96 -4.24 4.40 -0.81
N PRO A 97 -3.44 3.90 0.15
CA PRO A 97 -3.95 3.53 1.46
C PRO A 97 -4.70 4.69 2.13
N SER A 98 -5.87 4.41 2.72
CA SER A 98 -6.64 5.41 3.46
C SER A 98 -7.30 4.81 4.70
N SER A 99 -7.15 5.47 5.84
CA SER A 99 -7.94 5.19 7.05
C SER A 99 -9.38 5.68 6.95
N GLU A 100 -9.66 6.61 6.04
CA GLU A 100 -10.98 7.22 5.91
C GLU A 100 -11.94 6.24 5.25
N VAL A 101 -13.08 5.99 5.91
CA VAL A 101 -14.17 5.22 5.32
C VAL A 101 -15.08 6.16 4.54
N ARG A 102 -15.16 5.93 3.23
CA ARG A 102 -15.91 6.78 2.29
C ARG A 102 -16.99 5.97 1.61
N PHE A 103 -18.21 6.46 1.70
CA PHE A 103 -19.38 5.90 1.02
C PHE A 103 -19.74 6.78 -0.17
N ARG A 104 -19.91 6.18 -1.35
CA ARG A 104 -20.32 6.87 -2.57
C ARG A 104 -21.56 6.17 -3.16
N PRO A 105 -22.59 6.90 -3.60
CA PRO A 105 -23.72 6.25 -4.28
C PRO A 105 -23.26 5.56 -5.57
N CYS A 106 -23.66 4.31 -5.79
CA CYS A 106 -23.30 3.53 -6.99
C CYS A 106 -23.93 4.09 -8.28
N VAL A 107 -24.92 4.99 -8.18
CA VAL A 107 -25.70 5.47 -9.33
C VAL A 107 -25.49 6.97 -9.56
N ALA A 108 -24.82 7.32 -10.66
CA ALA A 108 -24.87 8.66 -11.26
C ALA A 108 -26.16 8.86 -12.08
N SER A 109 -27.30 8.41 -11.57
CA SER A 109 -28.56 8.48 -12.29
C SER A 109 -29.00 9.94 -12.43
N ARG A 110 -29.15 10.41 -13.68
CA ARG A 110 -29.76 11.72 -14.03
C ARG A 110 -31.17 11.92 -13.44
N LYS A 111 -31.81 10.87 -12.92
CA LYS A 111 -33.09 10.94 -12.19
C LYS A 111 -32.80 10.92 -10.69
N ARG A 112 -33.34 11.92 -9.97
CA ARG A 112 -33.23 12.22 -8.52
C ARG A 112 -33.70 11.10 -7.57
N TRP A 113 -33.25 9.87 -7.77
CA TRP A 113 -33.43 8.79 -6.83
C TRP A 113 -32.08 8.52 -6.20
N TRP A 114 -31.81 9.26 -5.12
CA TRP A 114 -30.74 8.90 -4.22
C TRP A 114 -31.09 7.56 -3.59
N PRO A 115 -30.13 6.63 -3.46
CA PRO A 115 -30.33 5.45 -2.63
C PRO A 115 -30.87 5.90 -1.27
N LYS A 116 -31.77 5.10 -0.67
CA LYS A 116 -32.13 5.32 0.73
C LYS A 116 -30.83 5.40 1.53
N ALA A 117 -30.76 6.34 2.49
CA ALA A 117 -29.57 6.55 3.30
C ALA A 117 -28.99 5.20 3.74
N CYS A 118 -27.66 5.03 3.64
CA CYS A 118 -27.00 3.84 4.15
C CYS A 118 -27.47 3.63 5.59
N SER A 119 -28.06 2.48 5.90
CA SER A 119 -28.55 2.24 7.25
C SER A 119 -27.38 2.24 8.22
N ALA A 120 -27.56 2.86 9.39
CA ALA A 120 -26.52 2.91 10.42
C ALA A 120 -25.95 1.51 10.72
N ASP A 121 -26.79 0.49 10.67
CA ASP A 121 -26.40 -0.92 10.87
C ASP A 121 -25.40 -1.43 9.82
N LEU A 122 -25.54 -1.04 8.55
CA LEU A 122 -24.64 -1.49 7.48
C LEU A 122 -23.31 -0.74 7.53
N TYR A 123 -23.36 0.53 7.89
CA TYR A 123 -22.15 1.29 8.21
C TYR A 123 -21.38 0.63 9.35
N GLN A 124 -22.07 0.33 10.46
CA GLN A 124 -21.46 -0.24 11.65
C GLN A 124 -20.87 -1.62 11.36
N MET A 125 -21.62 -2.48 10.66
CA MET A 125 -21.15 -3.81 10.23
C MET A 125 -19.85 -3.72 9.41
N TYR A 126 -19.77 -2.77 8.47
CA TYR A 126 -18.55 -2.58 7.70
C TYR A 126 -17.37 -2.11 8.56
N VAL A 127 -17.60 -1.12 9.43
CA VAL A 127 -16.57 -0.58 10.34
C VAL A 127 -16.06 -1.64 11.31
N ASP A 128 -16.96 -2.45 11.87
CA ASP A 128 -16.60 -3.56 12.77
C ASP A 128 -15.77 -4.62 12.04
N GLY A 129 -16.17 -4.98 10.82
CA GLY A 129 -15.40 -5.88 9.95
C GLY A 129 -13.99 -5.33 9.67
N LEU A 130 -13.88 -4.04 9.37
CA LEU A 130 -12.59 -3.38 9.10
C LEU A 130 -11.70 -3.36 10.35
N ASN A 131 -12.25 -3.03 11.50
CA ASN A 131 -11.53 -3.01 12.78
C ASN A 131 -11.07 -4.42 13.17
N SER A 132 -11.91 -5.44 12.97
CA SER A 132 -11.54 -6.83 13.19
C SER A 132 -10.39 -7.24 12.27
N PHE A 133 -10.48 -6.93 10.98
CA PHE A 133 -9.44 -7.22 10.01
C PHE A 133 -8.11 -6.52 10.34
N ASP A 134 -8.13 -5.22 10.65
CA ASP A 134 -6.93 -4.48 11.09
C ASP A 134 -6.32 -5.11 12.36
N GLY A 135 -7.16 -5.52 13.32
CA GLY A 135 -6.72 -6.25 14.52
C GLY A 135 -6.01 -7.56 14.21
N MET A 136 -6.49 -8.33 13.22
CA MET A 136 -5.84 -9.56 12.77
C MET A 136 -4.50 -9.26 12.08
N VAL A 137 -4.48 -8.29 11.17
CA VAL A 137 -3.27 -7.90 10.43
C VAL A 137 -2.15 -7.45 11.38
N ARG A 138 -2.49 -6.68 12.43
CA ARG A 138 -1.51 -6.24 13.43
C ARG A 138 -0.89 -7.38 14.23
N LYS A 139 -1.57 -8.51 14.36
CA LYS A 139 -1.10 -9.71 15.07
C LYS A 139 -0.37 -10.68 14.15
N ALA A 140 -0.70 -10.68 12.86
CA ALA A 140 -0.12 -11.57 11.89
C ALA A 140 1.37 -11.27 11.65
N ARG A 141 2.21 -12.29 11.80
CA ARG A 141 3.67 -12.22 11.65
C ARG A 141 4.22 -13.38 10.83
N GLN A 142 3.55 -14.52 10.88
CA GLN A 142 4.03 -15.75 10.29
C GLN A 142 3.25 -16.07 9.02
N PRO A 143 3.85 -16.76 8.03
CA PRO A 143 3.19 -17.13 6.77
C PRO A 143 1.87 -17.89 6.98
N GLU A 144 1.76 -18.69 8.04
CA GLU A 144 0.57 -19.49 8.35
C GLU A 144 -0.66 -18.62 8.66
N ASP A 145 -0.44 -17.37 9.08
CA ASP A 145 -1.50 -16.40 9.36
C ASP A 145 -2.27 -16.00 8.08
N LEU A 146 -1.69 -16.22 6.88
CA LEU A 146 -2.28 -15.82 5.60
C LEU A 146 -3.67 -16.44 5.39
N ALA A 147 -3.87 -17.69 5.79
CA ALA A 147 -5.17 -18.35 5.65
C ALA A 147 -6.25 -17.72 6.54
N GLU A 148 -5.88 -17.32 7.76
CA GLU A 148 -6.79 -16.62 8.67
C GLU A 148 -7.09 -15.21 8.18
N LEU A 149 -6.06 -14.47 7.77
CA LEU A 149 -6.20 -13.14 7.19
C LEU A 149 -7.08 -13.16 5.93
N THR A 150 -6.92 -14.16 5.08
CA THR A 150 -7.74 -14.31 3.87
C THR A 150 -9.22 -14.49 4.21
N ARG A 151 -9.53 -15.28 5.24
CA ARG A 151 -10.92 -15.39 5.75
C ARG A 151 -11.42 -14.06 6.29
N GLY A 152 -10.61 -13.33 7.05
CA GLY A 152 -10.97 -11.98 7.53
C GLY A 152 -11.24 -10.99 6.39
N LEU A 153 -10.42 -11.03 5.33
CA LEU A 153 -10.62 -10.21 4.13
C LEU A 153 -11.95 -10.53 3.45
N LEU A 154 -12.29 -11.81 3.29
CA LEU A 154 -13.56 -12.22 2.66
C LEU A 154 -14.76 -11.69 3.44
N VAL A 155 -14.75 -11.77 4.78
CA VAL A 155 -15.82 -11.22 5.63
C VAL A 155 -15.95 -9.70 5.44
N LEU A 156 -14.83 -8.98 5.34
CA LEU A 156 -14.84 -7.54 5.09
C LEU A 156 -15.38 -7.20 3.68
N ILE A 157 -15.01 -7.98 2.66
CA ILE A 157 -15.53 -7.82 1.30
C ILE A 157 -17.04 -8.12 1.26
N GLU A 158 -17.51 -9.15 1.97
CA GLU A 158 -18.94 -9.45 2.11
C GLU A 158 -19.70 -8.29 2.75
N ALA A 159 -19.15 -7.68 3.81
CA ALA A 159 -19.73 -6.49 4.42
C ALA A 159 -19.77 -5.30 3.44
N ALA A 160 -18.70 -5.07 2.67
CA ALA A 160 -18.65 -4.03 1.64
C ALA A 160 -19.69 -4.29 0.53
N ASN A 161 -19.86 -5.54 0.10
CA ASN A 161 -20.84 -5.93 -0.90
C ASN A 161 -22.28 -5.76 -0.39
N ALA A 162 -22.54 -6.04 0.89
CA ALA A 162 -23.84 -5.79 1.52
C ALA A 162 -24.22 -4.29 1.49
N VAL A 163 -23.24 -3.40 1.71
CA VAL A 163 -23.41 -1.96 1.50
C VAL A 163 -23.66 -1.65 0.02
N GLY A 164 -22.91 -2.29 -0.89
CA GLY A 164 -23.07 -2.26 -2.35
C GLY A 164 -24.49 -2.54 -2.82
N PHE A 165 -25.11 -3.62 -2.31
CA PHE A 165 -26.49 -4.00 -2.62
C PHE A 165 -27.54 -2.96 -2.20
N ARG A 166 -27.20 -2.03 -1.30
CA ARG A 166 -28.05 -0.88 -0.95
C ARG A 166 -27.78 0.36 -1.82
N GLY A 167 -26.93 0.24 -2.83
CA GLY A 167 -26.60 1.33 -3.75
C GLY A 167 -25.48 2.23 -3.25
N TRP A 168 -24.65 1.77 -2.31
CA TRP A 168 -23.51 2.51 -1.79
C TRP A 168 -22.21 1.72 -2.01
N GLU A 169 -21.23 2.34 -2.64
CA GLU A 169 -19.88 1.82 -2.78
C GLU A 169 -19.02 2.31 -1.62
N VAL A 170 -18.23 1.43 -1.03
CA VAL A 170 -17.25 1.76 0.00
C VAL A 170 -15.85 1.62 -0.58
N ASN A 171 -14.95 2.50 -0.19
CA ASN A 171 -13.54 2.45 -0.58
C ASN A 171 -12.72 1.34 0.12
N TRP A 172 -13.28 0.13 0.16
CA TRP A 172 -12.74 -0.99 0.94
C TRP A 172 -11.31 -1.38 0.55
N ARG A 173 -10.95 -1.29 -0.74
CA ARG A 173 -9.59 -1.56 -1.22
C ARG A 173 -8.56 -0.67 -0.52
N GLN A 174 -8.84 0.63 -0.42
CA GLN A 174 -7.97 1.59 0.23
C GLN A 174 -7.88 1.36 1.74
N ASN A 175 -9.00 0.96 2.36
CA ASN A 175 -9.03 0.64 3.79
C ASN A 175 -8.26 -0.64 4.10
N VAL A 176 -8.36 -1.67 3.24
CA VAL A 176 -7.56 -2.90 3.34
C VAL A 176 -6.08 -2.60 3.14
N GLN A 177 -5.71 -1.82 2.12
CA GLN A 177 -4.31 -1.42 1.91
C GLN A 177 -3.75 -0.64 3.11
N TRP A 178 -4.58 0.18 3.76
CA TRP A 178 -4.22 0.85 5.00
C TRP A 178 -4.05 -0.10 6.18
N ALA A 179 -4.94 -1.06 6.37
CA ALA A 179 -4.79 -2.07 7.41
C ALA A 179 -3.50 -2.90 7.19
N LEU A 180 -3.21 -3.26 5.95
CA LEU A 180 -2.02 -4.00 5.54
C LEU A 180 -0.71 -3.20 5.60
N ARG A 181 -0.75 -1.90 5.92
CA ARG A 181 0.47 -1.08 6.02
C ARG A 181 1.39 -1.63 7.12
N GLY A 182 2.67 -1.77 6.82
CA GLY A 182 3.64 -2.36 7.75
C GLY A 182 3.49 -3.86 7.99
N SER A 183 2.51 -4.54 7.37
CA SER A 183 2.46 -5.99 7.35
C SER A 183 3.29 -6.58 6.20
N ARG A 184 3.66 -7.86 6.32
CA ARG A 184 4.30 -8.65 5.24
C ARG A 184 3.36 -8.95 4.06
N TYR A 185 2.07 -8.63 4.20
CA TYR A 185 1.02 -8.98 3.25
C TYR A 185 0.56 -7.78 2.42
N GLY A 186 0.17 -8.05 1.19
CA GLY A 186 -0.36 -7.09 0.22
C GLY A 186 -1.67 -7.57 -0.39
N LEU A 187 -2.37 -6.66 -1.07
CA LEU A 187 -3.60 -6.97 -1.79
C LEU A 187 -3.28 -7.14 -3.29
N SER A 188 -3.70 -8.24 -3.89
CA SER A 188 -3.75 -8.41 -5.37
C SER A 188 -5.18 -8.78 -5.74
N GLY A 189 -5.89 -7.86 -6.40
CA GLY A 189 -7.30 -8.03 -6.72
C GLY A 189 -8.17 -8.21 -5.46
N TYR A 190 -8.62 -9.44 -5.21
CA TYR A 190 -9.45 -9.80 -4.05
C TYR A 190 -8.74 -10.79 -3.11
N SER A 191 -7.44 -10.97 -3.27
CA SER A 191 -6.64 -11.95 -2.54
C SER A 191 -5.49 -11.29 -1.81
N LEU A 192 -5.13 -11.85 -0.67
CA LEU A 192 -3.91 -11.48 0.04
C LEU A 192 -2.73 -12.28 -0.52
N VAL A 193 -1.60 -11.59 -0.66
CA VAL A 193 -0.35 -12.20 -1.12
C VAL A 193 0.80 -11.73 -0.24
N GLU A 194 1.87 -12.51 -0.19
CA GLU A 194 3.10 -12.08 0.45
C GLU A 194 3.82 -11.03 -0.40
N ARG A 195 4.25 -9.92 0.23
CA ARG A 195 4.87 -8.80 -0.48
C ARG A 195 6.32 -9.05 -0.87
N TYR A 196 6.98 -9.96 -0.14
CA TYR A 196 8.42 -10.07 -0.12
C TYR A 196 8.97 -11.47 -0.43
N GLU A 197 8.16 -12.50 -0.23
CA GLU A 197 8.50 -13.90 -0.46
C GLU A 197 7.59 -14.47 -1.55
N ASN A 198 8.02 -15.58 -2.17
CA ASN A 198 7.26 -16.29 -3.22
C ASN A 198 6.78 -15.37 -4.36
N LEU A 199 7.63 -14.43 -4.74
CA LEU A 199 7.32 -13.40 -5.73
C LEU A 199 7.17 -13.99 -7.13
N ALA A 200 6.15 -13.55 -7.84
CA ALA A 200 5.94 -13.92 -9.23
C ALA A 200 7.13 -13.46 -10.10
N ASP A 201 7.62 -14.33 -10.98
CA ASP A 201 8.71 -13.96 -11.90
C ASP A 201 8.28 -12.83 -12.86
N ARG A 202 6.98 -12.70 -13.14
CA ARG A 202 6.39 -11.63 -13.96
C ARG A 202 5.11 -11.11 -13.32
N ILE A 203 4.92 -9.80 -13.36
CA ILE A 203 3.76 -9.10 -12.79
C ILE A 203 3.47 -7.83 -13.60
N THR A 204 2.22 -7.36 -13.66
CA THR A 204 1.95 -6.04 -14.26
C THR A 204 2.32 -4.91 -13.29
N LEU A 205 2.60 -3.71 -13.81
CA LEU A 205 2.87 -2.55 -12.94
C LEU A 205 1.69 -2.28 -12.00
N SER A 206 0.46 -2.28 -12.53
CA SER A 206 -0.75 -2.03 -11.73
C SER A 206 -0.86 -2.99 -10.55
N GLU A 207 -0.74 -4.30 -10.82
CA GLU A 207 -0.80 -5.34 -9.80
C GLU A 207 0.33 -5.21 -8.79
N ARG A 208 1.56 -4.88 -9.22
CA ARG A 208 2.66 -4.67 -8.29
C ARG A 208 2.40 -3.50 -7.35
N LEU A 209 1.86 -2.40 -7.87
CA LEU A 209 1.53 -1.20 -7.09
C LEU A 209 0.39 -1.45 -6.09
N GLU A 210 -0.58 -2.29 -6.45
CA GLU A 210 -1.63 -2.76 -5.54
C GLU A 210 -1.05 -3.58 -4.38
N ILE A 211 -0.17 -4.55 -4.68
CA ILE A 211 0.46 -5.42 -3.68
C ILE A 211 1.26 -4.61 -2.67
N ILE A 212 2.10 -3.68 -3.15
CA ILE A 212 2.93 -2.85 -2.27
C ILE A 212 2.13 -1.73 -1.59
N GLY A 213 0.87 -1.50 -1.97
CA GLY A 213 0.00 -0.48 -1.40
C GLY A 213 0.52 0.94 -1.61
N GLY A 214 0.88 1.31 -2.85
CA GLY A 214 1.24 2.70 -3.12
C GLY A 214 1.34 3.04 -4.60
N PRO A 215 1.00 4.27 -5.00
CA PRO A 215 0.91 4.68 -6.40
C PRO A 215 2.25 5.09 -7.01
N ILE A 216 3.38 4.89 -6.32
CA ILE A 216 4.68 5.35 -6.81
C ILE A 216 5.44 4.21 -7.43
N PHE A 217 5.87 4.45 -8.67
CA PHE A 217 6.84 3.65 -9.39
C PHE A 217 8.02 4.53 -9.79
N TYR A 218 9.00 3.94 -10.45
CA TYR A 218 10.16 4.69 -10.92
C TYR A 218 10.37 4.45 -12.40
N THR A 219 10.94 5.45 -13.07
CA THR A 219 11.36 5.32 -14.45
C THR A 219 12.83 5.63 -14.61
N GLN A 220 13.43 5.01 -15.61
CA GLN A 220 14.82 5.25 -15.95
C GLN A 220 14.94 5.40 -17.45
N LYS A 221 15.54 6.52 -17.86
CA LYS A 221 15.80 6.80 -19.27
C LYS A 221 17.16 6.22 -19.67
N ARG A 222 17.32 5.88 -20.94
CA ARG A 222 18.59 5.47 -21.53
C ARG A 222 18.91 6.35 -22.74
N ARG A 223 20.14 6.85 -22.78
CA ARG A 223 20.68 7.69 -23.86
C ARG A 223 22.04 7.14 -24.27
N ALA A 224 22.28 7.03 -25.58
CA ALA A 224 23.54 6.53 -26.13
C ALA A 224 24.04 5.21 -25.47
N GLY A 225 23.11 4.27 -25.25
CA GLY A 225 23.42 2.98 -24.63
C GLY A 225 23.60 2.99 -23.11
N LYS A 226 23.68 4.16 -22.46
CA LYS A 226 23.88 4.31 -21.01
C LYS A 226 22.57 4.59 -20.27
N ALA A 227 22.35 3.89 -19.16
CA ALA A 227 21.21 4.13 -18.28
C ALA A 227 21.44 5.41 -17.47
N GLY A 228 20.45 6.31 -17.45
CA GLY A 228 20.47 7.57 -16.71
C GLY A 228 19.96 7.42 -15.28
N GLU A 229 19.58 8.55 -14.69
CA GLU A 229 19.00 8.62 -13.36
C GLU A 229 17.64 7.93 -13.27
N ILE A 230 17.34 7.40 -12.08
CA ILE A 230 16.04 6.82 -11.73
C ILE A 230 15.18 7.93 -11.12
N THR A 231 14.06 8.23 -11.77
CA THR A 231 13.14 9.29 -11.34
C THR A 231 11.84 8.66 -10.81
N PRO A 232 11.32 9.09 -9.65
CA PRO A 232 10.00 8.64 -9.20
C PRO A 232 8.91 9.22 -10.10
N ASP A 233 7.89 8.42 -10.38
CA ASP A 233 6.71 8.82 -11.13
C ASP A 233 5.45 8.35 -10.37
N LEU A 234 4.39 9.15 -10.47
CA LEU A 234 3.10 8.83 -9.88
C LEU A 234 2.25 8.04 -10.88
N PHE A 235 1.67 6.93 -10.43
CA PHE A 235 0.71 6.11 -11.15
C PHE A 235 -0.68 6.73 -11.01
N ALA A 236 -1.07 7.54 -11.99
CA ALA A 236 -2.38 8.17 -12.07
C ALA A 236 -2.61 8.76 -13.47
N GLY A 237 -3.85 8.73 -13.97
CA GLY A 237 -4.22 9.41 -15.20
C GLY A 237 -3.49 8.86 -16.42
N GLU A 238 -2.69 9.69 -17.10
CA GLU A 238 -1.98 9.27 -18.32
C GLU A 238 -0.94 8.18 -18.06
N THR A 239 -0.24 8.20 -16.92
CA THR A 239 0.79 7.19 -16.61
C THR A 239 0.16 5.84 -16.30
N GLU A 240 -1.00 5.84 -15.64
CA GLU A 240 -1.79 4.63 -15.39
C GLU A 240 -2.25 4.00 -16.70
N GLN A 241 -2.82 4.80 -17.61
CA GLN A 241 -3.25 4.34 -18.94
C GLN A 241 -2.08 3.83 -19.78
N ALA A 242 -0.93 4.52 -19.74
CA ALA A 242 0.24 4.15 -20.54
C ALA A 242 0.98 2.93 -19.99
N TYR A 243 1.02 2.75 -18.67
CA TYR A 243 1.96 1.83 -18.01
C TYR A 243 1.31 0.74 -17.16
N GLY A 244 0.02 0.81 -16.84
CA GLY A 244 -0.64 -0.13 -15.94
C GLY A 244 -0.51 -1.59 -16.36
N ALA A 245 -0.65 -1.87 -17.65
CA ALA A 245 -0.57 -3.21 -18.21
C ALA A 245 0.86 -3.67 -18.56
N ILE A 246 1.90 -2.86 -18.32
CA ILE A 246 3.27 -3.23 -18.67
C ILE A 246 3.78 -4.29 -17.70
N PHE A 247 4.33 -5.36 -18.27
CA PHE A 247 4.96 -6.43 -17.50
C PHE A 247 6.31 -5.99 -16.94
N LEU A 248 6.49 -6.26 -15.66
CA LEU A 248 7.75 -6.20 -14.94
C LEU A 248 8.21 -7.63 -14.68
N SER A 249 9.51 -7.85 -14.82
CA SER A 249 10.15 -9.11 -14.47
C SER A 249 10.91 -8.97 -13.16
N LEU A 250 10.86 -10.02 -12.34
CA LEU A 250 11.58 -10.09 -11.08
C LEU A 250 13.09 -10.00 -11.34
N ASN A 251 13.73 -9.04 -10.68
CA ASN A 251 15.15 -8.80 -10.74
C ASN A 251 15.82 -9.38 -9.49
N ARG A 252 16.48 -10.52 -9.64
CA ARG A 252 17.19 -11.21 -8.53
C ARG A 252 18.55 -10.58 -8.19
N SER A 253 18.95 -9.50 -8.87
CA SER A 253 20.19 -8.77 -8.59
C SER A 253 19.99 -7.67 -7.53
N VAL A 254 21.08 -7.14 -6.98
CA VAL A 254 21.07 -5.92 -6.14
C VAL A 254 20.46 -4.76 -6.93
N GLY A 255 19.43 -4.10 -6.38
CA GLY A 255 18.72 -2.99 -7.03
C GLY A 255 17.22 -3.02 -6.76
N ARG A 256 16.45 -2.37 -7.66
CA ARG A 256 14.98 -2.42 -7.64
C ARG A 256 14.49 -3.83 -7.99
N ARG A 257 13.48 -4.32 -7.27
CA ARG A 257 13.05 -5.72 -7.28
C ARG A 257 12.36 -6.13 -8.57
N TYR A 258 11.66 -5.22 -9.23
CA TYR A 258 10.99 -5.50 -10.50
C TYR A 258 11.38 -4.46 -11.56
N ARG A 259 11.56 -4.91 -12.81
CA ARG A 259 11.90 -4.05 -13.94
C ARG A 259 11.19 -4.48 -15.23
N SER A 260 10.75 -3.51 -16.03
CA SER A 260 10.30 -3.78 -17.39
C SER A 260 11.48 -3.95 -18.35
N ASP A 261 11.19 -4.47 -19.54
CA ASP A 261 12.06 -4.29 -20.70
C ASP A 261 12.16 -2.81 -21.08
N TRP A 262 13.13 -2.48 -21.94
CA TRP A 262 13.25 -1.13 -22.49
C TRP A 262 12.10 -0.85 -23.46
N ILE A 263 11.29 0.14 -23.13
CA ILE A 263 10.20 0.66 -23.93
C ILE A 263 10.77 1.78 -24.81
N VAL A 264 10.56 1.67 -26.12
CA VAL A 264 10.93 2.70 -27.09
C VAL A 264 9.82 3.76 -27.12
N ASP A 265 10.17 5.02 -26.89
CA ASP A 265 9.24 6.14 -27.08
C ASP A 265 9.13 6.53 -28.56
N GLY A 266 8.07 7.28 -28.91
CA GLY A 266 7.84 7.70 -30.30
C GLY A 266 8.91 8.63 -30.90
N ARG A 267 9.93 9.03 -30.11
CA ARG A 267 11.07 9.84 -30.54
C ARG A 267 12.38 9.04 -30.54
N GLY A 268 12.31 7.71 -30.39
CA GLY A 268 13.47 6.81 -30.38
C GLY A 268 14.26 6.79 -29.06
N GLY A 269 13.75 7.44 -28.01
CA GLY A 269 14.27 7.31 -26.65
C GLY A 269 13.89 5.97 -26.02
N TYR A 270 14.70 5.49 -25.09
CA TYR A 270 14.43 4.25 -24.36
C TYR A 270 14.12 4.60 -22.91
N ARG A 271 12.99 4.09 -22.39
CA ARG A 271 12.66 4.16 -20.97
C ARG A 271 12.37 2.77 -20.43
N ARG A 272 12.67 2.52 -19.16
CA ARG A 272 12.20 1.34 -18.44
C ARG A 272 11.45 1.76 -17.20
N LEU A 273 10.53 0.90 -16.78
CA LEU A 273 9.78 1.03 -15.54
C LEU A 273 10.44 0.15 -14.49
N LEU A 274 10.46 0.64 -13.27
CA LEU A 274 11.03 -0.05 -12.13
C LEU A 274 10.02 0.03 -10.98
N SER A 275 9.92 -1.05 -10.22
CA SER A 275 9.21 -1.08 -8.95
C SER A 275 10.18 -1.48 -7.84
N ASP A 276 9.94 -0.87 -6.66
CA ASP A 276 10.48 -1.17 -5.33
C ASP A 276 11.98 -1.34 -5.16
#